data_AF-A0A7W1UTD1-F1
#
_entry.id   AF-A0A7W1UTD1-F1
#
_cell.length_a   1.000
_cell.length_b   1.000
_cell.length_c   1.000
_cell.angle_alpha   90.00
_cell.angle_beta   90.00
_cell.angle_gamma   90.00
#
_symmetry.space_group_name_H-M   'P 1'
#
loop_
_entity.id
_entity.type
_entity.pdbx_description
1 polymer ?
#
loop_
_entity_poly.entity_id
_entity_poly.type
_entity_poly.pdbx_seq_one_letter_code
_entity_poly.pdbx_strand_id
1 'polypeptide(L)'
;MVAAVVVAGYLLAAALPATRQVFDDRRVDGGWEFLVYHAVVRIPLGTVLLEELAFRAVLPAFLSSCHVGSPRSGRFDMTESSRRRDMYRGVLVASLLFGLWHVLPAWEVNEANPVVGEAFGNDGLGQAAAVVLAVFGTFVAGLGLCALRYWSGSVLAPILVHVTTNSAAYALAWQLGS
;
A
#
# COMPACT_ATOMS: atom_id res chain seq x y z
N MET A 1 -15.91 -3.20 -10.94
CA MET A 1 -16.60 -2.73 -9.72
C MET A 1 -15.64 -2.11 -8.72
N VAL A 2 -14.58 -2.80 -8.27
CA VAL A 2 -13.66 -2.25 -7.23
C VAL A 2 -12.94 -0.97 -7.69
N ALA A 3 -12.42 -0.93 -8.92
CA ALA A 3 -11.80 0.28 -9.46
C ALA A 3 -12.75 1.50 -9.45
N ALA A 4 -14.03 1.28 -9.81
CA ALA A 4 -15.03 2.34 -9.80
C ALA A 4 -15.34 2.85 -8.37
N VAL A 5 -15.35 1.95 -7.38
CA VAL A 5 -15.53 2.34 -5.96
C VAL A 5 -14.36 3.18 -5.47
N VAL A 6 -13.12 2.78 -5.79
CA VAL A 6 -11.91 3.53 -5.43
C VAL A 6 -11.93 4.91 -6.08
N VAL A 7 -12.17 4.98 -7.39
CA VAL A 7 -12.25 6.25 -8.13
C VAL A 7 -13.38 7.12 -7.58
N ALA A 8 -14.56 6.57 -7.30
CA ALA A 8 -15.68 7.33 -6.73
C ALA A 8 -15.35 7.88 -5.33
N GLY A 9 -14.68 7.10 -4.48
CA GLY A 9 -14.21 7.57 -3.16
C GLY A 9 -13.23 8.73 -3.29
N TYR A 10 -12.29 8.65 -4.24
CA TYR A 10 -11.37 9.73 -4.52
C TYR A 10 -12.05 10.98 -5.09
N LEU A 11 -13.00 10.82 -6.02
CA LEU A 11 -13.78 11.94 -6.56
C LEU A 11 -14.61 12.62 -5.48
N LEU A 12 -15.18 11.85 -4.53
CA LEU A 12 -15.88 12.41 -3.38
C LEU A 12 -14.93 13.20 -2.48
N ALA A 13 -13.74 12.67 -2.18
CA ALA A 13 -12.72 13.39 -1.42
C ALA A 13 -12.23 14.66 -2.14
N ALA A 14 -12.08 14.62 -3.46
CA ALA A 14 -11.71 15.80 -4.27
C ALA A 14 -12.85 16.84 -4.36
N ALA A 15 -14.10 16.42 -4.22
CA ALA A 15 -15.25 17.34 -4.22
C ALA A 15 -15.39 18.11 -2.91
N LEU A 16 -14.98 17.54 -1.79
CA LEU A 16 -15.08 18.13 -0.45
C LEU A 16 -13.95 19.14 -0.20
N PRO A 17 -14.24 20.43 0.05
CA PRO A 17 -13.21 21.45 0.27
C PRO A 17 -12.24 21.12 1.41
N ALA A 18 -12.75 20.49 2.48
CA ALA A 18 -11.96 20.10 3.65
C ALA A 18 -10.88 19.06 3.35
N THR A 19 -10.98 18.33 2.23
CA THR A 19 -10.03 17.26 1.86
C THR A 19 -9.28 17.55 0.56
N ARG A 20 -9.54 18.67 -0.10
CA ARG A 20 -8.87 19.03 -1.36
C ARG A 20 -7.36 19.22 -1.19
N GLN A 21 -6.95 19.90 -0.13
CA GLN A 21 -5.55 20.20 0.13
C GLN A 21 -4.72 18.92 0.35
N VAL A 22 -5.34 17.79 0.69
CA VAL A 22 -4.66 16.49 0.82
C VAL A 22 -4.02 16.06 -0.51
N PHE A 23 -4.56 16.54 -1.63
CA PHE A 23 -4.04 16.26 -2.97
C PHE A 23 -2.92 17.23 -3.40
N ASP A 24 -2.59 18.26 -2.61
CA ASP A 24 -1.47 19.15 -2.91
C ASP A 24 -0.14 18.43 -2.69
N ASP A 25 0.58 18.16 -3.78
CA ASP A 25 1.81 17.38 -3.74
C ASP A 25 2.80 17.85 -4.81
N ARG A 26 3.86 18.54 -4.41
CA ARG A 26 4.87 19.10 -5.33
C ARG A 26 5.63 18.04 -6.14
N ARG A 27 5.51 16.75 -5.81
CA ARG A 27 6.18 15.66 -6.55
C ARG A 27 5.50 15.35 -7.89
N VAL A 28 4.30 15.89 -8.12
CA VAL A 28 3.57 15.72 -9.38
C VAL A 28 3.78 16.89 -10.34
N ASP A 29 4.56 17.91 -9.96
CA ASP A 29 4.83 19.09 -10.77
C ASP A 29 5.46 18.70 -12.13
N GLY A 30 4.70 18.83 -13.22
CA GLY A 30 5.12 18.41 -14.55
C GLY A 30 4.03 18.51 -15.62
N GLY A 31 4.41 18.34 -16.89
CA GLY A 31 3.47 18.31 -18.02
C GLY A 31 2.64 17.02 -18.09
N TRP A 32 1.72 16.96 -19.05
CA TRP A 32 0.83 15.81 -19.24
C TRP A 32 1.60 14.52 -19.60
N GLU A 33 2.76 14.64 -20.24
CA GLU A 33 3.66 13.52 -20.53
C GLU A 33 4.20 12.88 -19.25
N PHE A 34 4.49 13.69 -18.24
CA PHE A 34 4.95 13.23 -16.93
C PHE A 34 3.83 12.48 -16.21
N LEU A 35 2.60 13.00 -16.27
CA LEU A 35 1.40 12.35 -15.76
C LEU A 35 1.19 10.97 -16.40
N VAL A 36 1.15 10.90 -17.73
CA VAL A 36 0.85 9.65 -18.44
C VAL A 36 1.93 8.61 -18.16
N TYR A 37 3.20 9.00 -18.21
CA TYR A 37 4.30 8.09 -17.88
C TYR A 37 4.18 7.55 -16.45
N HIS A 38 3.90 8.41 -15.47
CA HIS A 38 3.80 7.97 -14.08
C HIS A 38 2.58 7.08 -13.83
N ALA A 39 1.40 7.54 -14.22
CA ALA A 39 0.13 6.86 -13.97
C ALA A 39 0.00 5.53 -14.74
N VAL A 40 0.59 5.42 -15.93
CA VAL A 40 0.38 4.24 -16.81
C VAL A 40 1.58 3.28 -16.82
N VAL A 41 2.80 3.77 -16.59
CA VAL A 41 4.02 2.95 -16.72
C VAL A 41 4.75 2.81 -15.40
N ARG A 42 5.20 3.94 -14.82
CA ARG A 42 6.09 3.91 -13.64
C ARG A 42 5.41 3.38 -12.39
N ILE A 43 4.16 3.77 -12.13
CA ILE A 43 3.39 3.30 -10.97
C ILE A 43 3.00 1.82 -11.16
N PRO A 44 2.37 1.41 -12.28
CA PRO A 44 1.94 0.02 -12.41
C PRO A 44 3.10 -0.97 -12.43
N LEU A 45 4.16 -0.68 -13.19
CA LEU A 45 5.26 -1.62 -13.42
C LEU A 45 6.39 -1.44 -12.41
N GLY A 46 6.77 -0.20 -12.13
CA GLY A 46 7.91 0.12 -11.27
C GLY A 46 7.59 0.15 -9.77
N THR A 47 6.32 0.08 -9.39
CA THR A 47 5.90 0.09 -7.98
C THR A 47 4.94 -1.06 -7.71
N VAL A 48 3.72 -1.00 -8.24
CA VAL A 48 2.64 -1.90 -7.82
C VAL A 48 2.94 -3.37 -8.14
N LEU A 49 3.41 -3.66 -9.36
CA LEU A 49 3.73 -5.04 -9.73
C LEU A 49 4.79 -5.64 -8.79
N LEU A 50 5.85 -4.89 -8.51
CA LEU A 50 6.92 -5.33 -7.62
C LEU A 50 6.41 -5.53 -6.19
N GLU A 51 5.64 -4.58 -5.67
CA GLU A 51 5.11 -4.65 -4.31
C GLU A 51 4.12 -5.79 -4.13
N GLU A 52 3.20 -6.00 -5.06
CA GLU A 52 2.22 -7.08 -4.94
C GLU A 52 2.87 -8.46 -5.10
N LEU A 53 3.83 -8.61 -6.00
CA LEU A 53 4.59 -9.85 -6.12
C LEU A 53 5.42 -10.12 -4.86
N ALA A 54 6.15 -9.13 -4.34
CA ALA A 54 6.98 -9.29 -3.16
C ALA A 54 6.13 -9.56 -1.91
N PHE A 55 5.17 -8.69 -1.60
CA PHE A 55 4.48 -8.68 -0.31
C PHE A 55 3.19 -9.50 -0.27
N ARG A 56 2.57 -9.82 -1.42
CA ARG A 56 1.31 -10.61 -1.45
C ARG A 56 1.52 -12.00 -2.00
N ALA A 57 2.50 -12.22 -2.88
CA ALA A 57 2.81 -13.56 -3.39
C ALA A 57 3.98 -14.20 -2.66
N VAL A 58 5.20 -13.64 -2.76
CA VAL A 58 6.44 -14.29 -2.34
C VAL A 58 6.60 -14.32 -0.83
N LEU A 59 6.59 -13.17 -0.15
CA LEU A 59 6.86 -13.08 1.28
C LEU A 59 5.87 -13.87 2.14
N PRO A 60 4.54 -13.76 1.97
CA PRO A 60 3.62 -14.56 2.78
C PRO A 60 3.85 -16.06 2.55
N ALA A 61 4.05 -16.50 1.30
CA ALA A 61 4.29 -17.90 0.99
C ALA A 61 5.59 -18.41 1.63
N PHE A 62 6.68 -17.63 1.53
CA PHE A 62 7.96 -17.94 2.14
C PHE A 62 7.85 -18.02 3.67
N LEU A 63 7.28 -16.99 4.31
CA LEU A 63 7.17 -16.90 5.77
C LEU A 63 6.23 -17.98 6.35
N SER A 64 5.16 -18.33 5.64
CA SER A 64 4.31 -19.46 6.00
C SER A 64 4.97 -20.82 5.79
N SER A 65 6.01 -20.91 4.94
CA SER A 65 6.80 -22.13 4.74
C SER A 65 7.97 -22.25 5.72
N CYS A 66 8.47 -21.13 6.26
CA CYS A 66 9.61 -21.09 7.18
C CYS A 66 9.28 -21.52 8.62
N HIS A 67 8.07 -22.03 8.90
CA HIS A 67 7.80 -22.59 10.22
C HIS A 67 8.59 -23.88 10.43
N VAL A 68 9.75 -23.73 11.09
CA VAL A 68 10.59 -24.81 11.61
C VAL A 68 9.85 -25.48 12.77
N GLY A 69 8.86 -26.32 12.43
CA GLY A 69 8.52 -27.47 13.24
C GLY A 69 9.61 -28.51 13.00
N SER A 70 10.51 -28.67 13.97
CA SER A 70 11.54 -29.72 14.03
C SER A 70 11.16 -30.99 13.25
N PRO A 71 12.00 -31.48 12.30
CA PRO A 71 11.90 -32.83 11.78
C PRO A 71 12.35 -33.80 12.89
N ARG A 72 11.54 -33.92 13.94
CA ARG A 72 11.66 -34.99 14.93
C ARG A 72 10.39 -35.81 14.86
N SER A 73 10.53 -36.93 14.16
CA SER A 73 9.65 -38.09 14.15
C SER A 73 8.36 -37.96 13.32
N GLY A 74 8.44 -38.36 12.04
CA GLY A 74 7.49 -39.25 11.37
C GLY A 74 5.99 -38.95 11.35
N ARG A 75 5.51 -37.80 11.85
CA ARG A 75 4.08 -37.51 11.95
C ARG A 75 3.60 -36.71 10.76
N PHE A 76 3.13 -37.42 9.74
CA PHE A 76 2.52 -36.90 8.52
C PHE A 76 1.09 -36.37 8.75
N ASP A 77 0.84 -35.72 9.89
CA ASP A 77 -0.50 -35.25 10.26
C ASP A 77 -0.44 -33.76 10.62
N MET A 78 -0.22 -32.94 9.59
CA MET A 78 -0.29 -31.49 9.72
C MET A 78 -1.76 -31.08 9.72
N THR A 79 -2.27 -30.71 10.90
CA THR A 79 -3.66 -30.29 11.05
C THR A 79 -3.95 -29.01 10.25
N GLU A 80 -5.17 -28.89 9.73
CA GLU A 80 -5.62 -27.69 9.00
C GLU A 80 -5.47 -26.41 9.84
N SER A 81 -5.63 -26.53 11.17
CA SER A 81 -5.45 -25.42 12.11
C SER A 81 -4.01 -24.92 12.16
N SER A 82 -3.01 -25.80 12.05
CA SER A 82 -1.60 -25.37 12.03
C SER A 82 -1.28 -24.61 10.75
N ARG A 83 -1.71 -25.15 9.59
CA ARG A 83 -1.51 -24.51 8.28
C ARG A 83 -2.13 -23.12 8.21
N ARG A 84 -3.34 -22.95 8.79
CA ARG A 84 -4.00 -21.64 8.87
C ARG A 84 -3.23 -20.65 9.74
N ARG A 85 -2.69 -21.07 10.88
CA ARG A 85 -1.86 -20.21 11.74
C ARG A 85 -0.62 -19.71 11.01
N ASP A 86 0.08 -20.59 10.30
CA ASP A 86 1.30 -20.23 9.57
C ASP A 86 1.01 -19.28 8.39
N MET A 87 -0.14 -19.49 7.72
CA MET A 87 -0.66 -18.55 6.73
C MET A 87 -0.90 -17.15 7.35
N TYR A 88 -1.62 -17.07 8.47
CA TYR A 88 -1.90 -15.78 9.10
C TYR A 88 -0.64 -15.08 9.61
N ARG A 89 0.33 -15.83 10.15
CA ARG A 89 1.63 -15.28 10.54
C ARG A 89 2.39 -14.71 9.35
N GLY A 90 2.43 -15.44 8.23
CA GLY A 90 3.05 -14.97 7.00
C GLY A 90 2.41 -13.67 6.48
N VAL A 91 1.09 -13.58 6.53
CA VAL A 91 0.34 -12.37 6.15
C VAL A 91 0.64 -11.19 7.07
N LEU A 92 0.63 -11.41 8.38
CA LEU A 92 0.90 -10.37 9.37
C LEU A 92 2.31 -9.80 9.20
N VAL A 93 3.32 -10.68 9.10
CA VAL A 93 4.72 -10.25 8.96
C VAL A 93 4.95 -9.59 7.60
N ALA A 94 4.43 -10.13 6.50
CA ALA A 94 4.55 -9.50 5.20
C ALA A 94 3.87 -8.12 5.16
N SER A 95 2.71 -7.97 5.80
CA SER A 95 2.02 -6.68 5.89
C SER A 95 2.79 -5.69 6.76
N LEU A 96 3.43 -6.15 7.84
CA LEU A 96 4.27 -5.31 8.70
C LEU A 96 5.49 -4.80 7.92
N LEU A 97 6.17 -5.70 7.20
CA LEU A 97 7.28 -5.32 6.33
C LEU A 97 6.84 -4.37 5.22
N PHE A 98 5.64 -4.55 4.67
CA PHE A 98 5.07 -3.62 3.71
C PHE A 98 4.82 -2.23 4.32
N GLY A 99 4.33 -2.17 5.56
CA GLY A 99 4.23 -0.90 6.29
C GLY A 99 5.60 -0.23 6.47
N LEU A 100 6.60 -0.99 6.92
CA LEU A 100 7.96 -0.47 7.11
C LEU A 100 8.63 -0.04 5.80
N TRP A 101 8.31 -0.71 4.68
CA TRP A 101 8.76 -0.32 3.34
C TRP A 101 8.32 1.11 2.96
N HIS A 102 7.25 1.62 3.58
CA HIS A 102 6.71 2.96 3.32
C HIS A 102 7.35 4.08 4.15
N VAL A 103 8.37 3.80 4.98
CA VAL A 103 9.03 4.86 5.78
C VAL A 103 9.63 5.96 4.89
N LEU A 104 10.39 5.59 3.85
CA LEU A 104 11.00 6.57 2.95
C LEU A 104 9.95 7.31 2.10
N PRO A 105 9.01 6.63 1.41
CA PRO A 105 7.91 7.31 0.73
C PRO A 105 7.10 8.25 1.63
N ALA A 106 6.84 7.88 2.89
CA ALA A 106 6.11 8.72 3.83
C ALA A 106 6.91 9.97 4.22
N TRP A 107 8.23 9.82 4.37
CA TRP A 107 9.11 10.95 4.60
C TRP A 107 9.06 11.95 3.44
N GLU A 108 9.17 11.48 2.20
CA GLU A 108 9.09 12.33 0.99
C GLU A 108 7.73 13.03 0.85
N VAL A 109 6.63 12.35 1.18
CA VAL A 109 5.28 12.95 1.21
C VAL A 109 5.20 14.06 2.25
N ASN A 110 5.73 13.85 3.45
CA ASN A 110 5.69 14.86 4.51
C ASN A 110 6.43 16.14 4.13
N GLU A 111 7.55 16.03 3.39
CA GLU A 111 8.29 17.21 2.89
C GLU A 111 7.56 17.90 1.72
N ALA A 112 6.81 17.13 0.93
CA ALA A 112 6.16 17.62 -0.28
C ALA A 112 4.77 18.23 -0.04
N ASN A 113 4.03 17.76 0.99
CA ASN A 113 2.61 18.06 1.19
C ASN A 113 2.37 19.04 2.37
N PRO A 114 1.82 20.23 2.11
CA PRO A 114 1.64 21.26 3.15
C PRO A 114 0.63 20.87 4.24
N VAL A 115 -0.38 20.05 3.92
CA VAL A 115 -1.39 19.60 4.90
C VAL A 115 -0.77 18.75 5.99
N VAL A 116 0.23 17.93 5.64
CA VAL A 116 0.92 17.12 6.65
C VAL A 116 1.66 18.03 7.64
N GLY A 117 2.35 19.06 7.13
CA GLY A 117 3.03 20.05 7.97
C GLY A 117 2.08 20.83 8.89
N GLU A 118 0.89 21.17 8.40
CA GLU A 118 -0.15 21.82 9.22
C GLU A 118 -0.77 20.89 10.27
N ALA A 119 -1.03 19.62 9.91
CA ALA A 119 -1.71 18.67 10.79
C ALA A 119 -0.80 18.11 11.89
N PHE A 120 0.47 17.88 11.59
CA PHE A 120 1.42 17.24 12.53
C PHE A 120 2.48 18.19 13.08
N GLY A 121 2.67 19.36 12.47
CA GLY A 121 3.77 20.26 12.77
C GLY A 121 4.99 20.00 11.89
N ASN A 122 5.82 21.04 11.71
CA ASN A 122 7.04 21.00 10.90
C ASN A 122 8.29 20.62 11.72
N ASP A 123 8.12 20.17 12.97
CA ASP A 123 9.20 19.73 13.82
C ASP A 123 9.47 18.22 13.69
N GLY A 124 10.59 17.75 14.21
CA GLY A 124 10.98 16.34 14.07
C GLY A 124 10.00 15.35 14.70
N LEU A 125 9.25 15.77 15.73
CA LEU A 125 8.21 14.94 16.35
C LEU A 125 6.96 14.84 15.47
N GLY A 126 6.51 15.94 14.87
CA GLY A 126 5.42 15.95 13.89
C GLY A 126 5.73 15.05 12.69
N GLN A 127 6.93 15.16 12.15
CA GLN A 127 7.38 14.32 11.05
C GLN A 127 7.40 12.83 11.42
N ALA A 128 7.92 12.48 12.60
CA ALA A 128 7.92 11.10 13.08
C ALA A 128 6.49 10.56 13.25
N ALA A 129 5.57 11.37 13.79
CA ALA A 129 4.17 10.99 13.97
C ALA A 129 3.48 10.71 12.62
N ALA A 130 3.70 11.58 11.62
CA ALA A 130 3.16 11.40 10.28
C ALA A 130 3.71 10.13 9.59
N VAL A 131 5.02 9.86 9.70
CA VAL A 131 5.61 8.61 9.19
C VAL A 131 5.03 7.39 9.89
N VAL A 132 4.91 7.40 11.22
CA VAL A 132 4.33 6.28 11.98
C VAL A 132 2.88 6.03 11.55
N LEU A 133 2.08 7.08 11.35
CA LEU A 133 0.70 6.95 10.89
C LEU A 133 0.64 6.37 9.46
N ALA A 134 1.51 6.83 8.56
CA ALA A 134 1.58 6.30 7.19
C ALA A 134 2.00 4.82 7.17
N VAL A 135 3.01 4.44 7.96
CA VAL A 135 3.46 3.05 8.14
C VAL A 135 2.34 2.16 8.68
N PHE A 136 1.58 2.66 9.66
CA PHE A 136 0.44 1.92 10.21
C PHE A 136 -0.71 1.80 9.20
N GLY A 137 -1.04 2.88 8.49
CA GLY A 137 -2.08 2.86 7.46
C GLY A 137 -1.75 1.89 6.32
N THR A 138 -0.49 1.89 5.87
CA THR A 138 -0.01 0.97 4.83
C THR A 138 0.10 -0.47 5.32
N PHE A 139 0.41 -0.71 6.61
CA PHE A 139 0.27 -2.03 7.23
C PHE A 139 -1.18 -2.56 7.14
N VAL A 140 -2.17 -1.72 7.50
CA VAL A 140 -3.60 -2.09 7.42
C VAL A 140 -4.02 -2.33 5.96
N ALA A 141 -3.57 -1.49 5.02
CA ALA A 141 -3.77 -1.72 3.59
C ALA A 141 -3.12 -3.05 3.13
N GLY A 142 -1.95 -3.38 3.67
CA GLY A 142 -1.27 -4.68 3.57
C GLY A 142 -2.19 -5.86 3.87
N LEU A 143 -2.83 -5.82 5.03
CA LEU A 143 -3.77 -6.84 5.46
C LEU A 143 -4.99 -6.92 4.53
N GLY A 144 -5.55 -5.78 4.15
CA GLY A 144 -6.69 -5.71 3.22
C GLY A 144 -6.39 -6.31 1.85
N LEU A 145 -5.23 -5.99 1.27
CA LEU A 145 -4.80 -6.52 -0.02
C LEU A 145 -4.46 -8.01 0.05
N CYS A 146 -3.87 -8.46 1.17
CA CYS A 146 -3.70 -9.90 1.42
C CYS A 146 -5.06 -10.60 1.51
N ALA A 147 -6.03 -10.05 2.25
CA ALA A 147 -7.38 -10.60 2.35
C ALA A 147 -8.04 -10.69 0.97
N LEU A 148 -7.90 -9.65 0.14
CA LEU A 148 -8.39 -9.65 -1.25
C LEU A 148 -7.74 -10.74 -2.10
N ARG A 149 -6.42 -10.94 -1.98
CA ARG A 149 -5.72 -12.05 -2.66
C ARG A 149 -6.28 -13.41 -2.26
N TYR A 150 -6.44 -13.68 -0.97
CA TYR A 150 -6.91 -14.99 -0.51
C TYR A 150 -8.38 -15.22 -0.82
N TRP A 151 -9.21 -14.16 -0.77
CA TRP A 151 -10.62 -14.24 -1.12
C TRP A 151 -10.82 -14.46 -2.63
N SER A 152 -10.07 -13.77 -3.47
CA SER A 152 -10.15 -13.90 -4.94
C SER A 152 -9.36 -15.08 -5.51
N GLY A 153 -8.41 -15.64 -4.75
CA GLY A 153 -7.46 -16.64 -5.23
C GLY A 153 -6.43 -16.10 -6.24
N SER A 154 -6.34 -14.78 -6.45
CA SER A 154 -5.53 -14.17 -7.51
C SER A 154 -4.71 -12.98 -7.00
N VAL A 155 -3.45 -12.89 -7.44
CA VAL A 155 -2.60 -11.70 -7.22
C VAL A 155 -2.98 -10.55 -8.16
N LEU A 156 -3.70 -10.82 -9.25
CA LEU A 156 -4.18 -9.76 -10.16
C LEU A 156 -5.22 -8.87 -9.48
N ALA A 157 -6.03 -9.42 -8.57
CA ALA A 157 -7.04 -8.65 -7.85
C ALA A 157 -6.43 -7.50 -7.02
N PRO A 158 -5.46 -7.74 -6.11
CA PRO A 158 -4.81 -6.65 -5.41
C PRO A 158 -3.96 -5.75 -6.33
N ILE A 159 -3.34 -6.29 -7.39
CA ILE A 159 -2.64 -5.46 -8.40
C ILE A 159 -3.59 -4.42 -9.00
N LEU A 160 -4.77 -4.83 -9.47
CA LEU A 160 -5.72 -3.91 -10.09
C LEU A 160 -6.23 -2.85 -9.11
N VAL A 161 -6.50 -3.24 -7.87
CA VAL A 161 -6.91 -2.29 -6.82
C VAL A 161 -5.79 -1.30 -6.56
N HIS A 162 -4.57 -1.78 -6.36
CA HIS A 162 -3.42 -0.95 -6.01
C HIS A 162 -3.00 -0.02 -7.15
N VAL A 163 -2.98 -0.51 -8.40
CA VAL A 163 -2.78 0.33 -9.59
C VAL A 163 -3.83 1.42 -9.65
N THR A 164 -5.11 1.07 -9.47
CA THR A 164 -6.19 2.05 -9.52
C THR A 164 -6.02 3.11 -8.44
N THR A 165 -5.77 2.69 -7.20
CA THR A 165 -5.60 3.60 -6.06
C THR A 165 -4.46 4.59 -6.30
N ASN A 166 -3.27 4.10 -6.65
CA ASN A 166 -2.09 4.96 -6.78
C ASN A 166 -2.17 5.85 -8.02
N SER A 167 -2.65 5.31 -9.15
CA SER A 167 -2.73 6.08 -10.40
C SER A 167 -3.83 7.14 -10.33
N ALA A 168 -4.98 6.84 -9.71
CA ALA A 168 -6.04 7.82 -9.50
C ALA A 168 -5.62 8.91 -8.52
N ALA A 169 -4.96 8.55 -7.40
CA ALA A 169 -4.42 9.53 -6.46
C ALA A 169 -3.40 10.46 -7.13
N TYR A 170 -2.47 9.91 -7.91
CA TYR A 170 -1.48 10.69 -8.65
C TYR A 170 -2.13 11.63 -9.67
N ALA A 171 -3.09 11.12 -10.45
CA ALA A 171 -3.78 11.94 -11.45
C ALA A 171 -4.62 13.06 -10.82
N LEU A 172 -5.23 12.83 -9.66
CA LEU A 172 -5.97 13.86 -8.94
C LEU A 172 -5.05 14.90 -8.30
N ALA A 173 -3.93 14.47 -7.73
CA ALA A 173 -2.91 15.39 -7.23
C ALA A 173 -2.38 16.28 -8.36
N TRP A 174 -2.08 15.72 -9.53
CA TRP A 174 -1.70 16.49 -10.70
C TRP A 174 -2.78 17.49 -11.13
N GLN A 175 -4.03 17.04 -11.26
CA GLN A 175 -5.14 17.89 -11.73
C GLN A 175 -5.51 19.02 -10.77
N LEU A 176 -5.32 18.82 -9.47
CA LEU A 176 -5.67 19.81 -8.44
C LEU A 176 -4.48 20.73 -8.08
N GLY A 177 -3.24 20.25 -8.28
CA GLY A 177 -2.02 21.02 -8.07
C GLY A 177 -1.54 21.83 -9.28
N SER A 178 -1.98 21.51 -10.50
CA SER A 178 -1.71 22.25 -11.75
C SER A 178 -2.64 23.45 -11.96
#